data_AF-A0A7J0G639-F1
#
_entry.id   AF-A0A7J0G639-F1
#
_cell.length_a   1.000
_cell.length_b   1.000
_cell.length_c   1.000
_cell.angle_alpha   90.00
_cell.angle_beta   90.00
_cell.angle_gamma   90.00
#
_symmetry.space_group_name_H-M   'P 1'
#
loop_
_entity.id
_entity.type
_entity.pdbx_description
1 polymer ?
#
loop_
_entity_poly.entity_id
_entity_poly.type
_entity_poly.pdbx_seq_one_letter_code
_entity_poly.pdbx_strand_id
1 'polypeptide(L)'
;MSEDEKLLKEAKKLPWEDRLMHKNWKVRNDANIDLAAVCDSITDPKDSRLREFGPFFRKTVADSNAPVQDKALDALISYLKAADADAGRYGKEVCDAIVAKCLTGRPKTVEKSQMVFMLWVELEAVDVFLDAMEKAIKNKVAKAVVPAIDVMFQALSEFGAKIIPPKRILKMLPELFDHQDQNVRASSKGLTLELCRWIGKEPVKSILFEKMRDTMKKELEAELVNVTGTARPSRKIRSEQDKEPEQEVVSEVVGSGPSEETVTDAPQEIDEYELVDPVDILTPLEKSGFWDGVKAAKWSERKEAVAELTKLASTKRIAPGDFIEICRTLKKVT
;
A
#
# COMPACT_ATOMS: atom_id res chain seq x y z
N MET A 1 -22.06 -2.02 -44.94
CA MET A 1 -21.85 -2.19 -43.48
C MET A 1 -21.94 -3.66 -43.14
N SER A 2 -20.94 -4.19 -42.46
CA SER A 2 -20.91 -5.59 -42.02
C SER A 2 -22.02 -5.88 -40.98
N GLU A 3 -22.37 -7.15 -40.76
CA GLU A 3 -23.32 -7.52 -39.70
C GLU A 3 -22.83 -7.08 -38.31
N ASP A 4 -21.52 -7.16 -38.08
CA ASP A 4 -20.88 -6.66 -36.86
C ASP A 4 -21.05 -5.15 -36.68
N GLU A 5 -20.83 -4.36 -37.73
CA GLU A 5 -21.01 -2.90 -37.67
C GLU A 5 -22.45 -2.51 -37.38
N LYS A 6 -23.43 -3.21 -37.96
CA LYS A 6 -24.85 -3.00 -37.67
C LYS A 6 -25.16 -3.33 -36.21
N LEU A 7 -24.65 -4.45 -35.70
CA LEU A 7 -24.84 -4.84 -34.31
C LEU A 7 -24.25 -3.82 -33.33
N LEU A 8 -23.01 -3.37 -33.56
CA LEU A 8 -22.36 -2.39 -32.70
C LEU A 8 -23.12 -1.06 -32.71
N LYS A 9 -23.59 -0.61 -33.89
CA LYS A 9 -24.39 0.61 -34.01
C LYS A 9 -25.71 0.53 -33.24
N GLU A 10 -26.42 -0.59 -33.29
CA GLU A 10 -27.66 -0.78 -32.53
C GLU A 10 -27.38 -0.87 -31.02
N ALA A 11 -26.30 -1.56 -30.63
CA ALA A 11 -25.93 -1.70 -29.23
C ALA A 11 -25.58 -0.35 -28.57
N LYS A 12 -25.11 0.66 -29.31
CA LYS A 12 -24.85 2.01 -28.78
C LYS A 12 -26.11 2.72 -28.26
N LYS A 13 -27.31 2.25 -28.60
CA LYS A 13 -28.58 2.79 -28.09
C LYS A 13 -28.98 2.20 -26.73
N LEU A 14 -28.31 1.13 -26.29
CA LEU A 14 -28.60 0.45 -25.03
C LEU A 14 -27.94 1.20 -23.86
N PRO A 15 -28.51 1.11 -22.64
CA PRO A 15 -27.87 1.59 -21.41
C PRO A 15 -26.49 0.94 -21.17
N TRP A 16 -25.66 1.57 -20.34
CA TRP A 16 -24.31 1.09 -20.04
C TRP A 16 -24.27 -0.36 -19.54
N GLU A 17 -25.15 -0.71 -18.61
CA GLU A 17 -25.19 -2.06 -18.04
C GLU A 17 -25.45 -3.12 -19.12
N ASP A 18 -26.42 -2.88 -20.01
CA ASP A 18 -26.77 -3.79 -21.09
C ASP A 18 -25.64 -3.94 -22.11
N ARG A 19 -24.89 -2.87 -22.36
CA ARG A 19 -23.73 -2.89 -23.27
C ARG A 19 -22.54 -3.62 -22.63
N LEU A 20 -22.21 -3.29 -21.39
CA LEU A 20 -21.06 -3.85 -20.66
C LEU A 20 -21.26 -5.30 -20.26
N MET A 21 -22.51 -5.75 -20.12
CA MET A 21 -22.87 -7.15 -19.80
C MET A 21 -23.45 -7.91 -20.99
N HIS A 22 -23.34 -7.35 -22.21
CA HIS A 22 -23.94 -7.92 -23.40
C HIS A 22 -23.40 -9.33 -23.72
N LYS A 23 -24.25 -10.23 -24.24
CA LYS A 23 -23.86 -11.60 -24.62
C LYS A 23 -22.74 -11.65 -25.67
N ASN A 24 -22.72 -10.69 -26.60
CA ASN A 24 -21.68 -10.59 -27.63
C ASN A 24 -20.47 -9.81 -27.10
N TRP A 25 -19.31 -10.48 -27.06
CA TRP A 25 -18.06 -9.89 -26.57
C TRP A 25 -17.60 -8.66 -27.35
N LYS A 26 -17.92 -8.55 -28.65
CA LYS A 26 -17.58 -7.35 -29.44
C LYS A 26 -18.32 -6.11 -28.94
N VAL A 27 -19.58 -6.28 -28.51
CA VAL A 27 -20.37 -5.20 -27.90
C VAL A 27 -19.78 -4.79 -26.55
N ARG A 28 -19.39 -5.75 -25.70
CA ARG A 28 -18.73 -5.45 -24.43
C ARG A 28 -17.38 -4.76 -24.63
N ASN A 29 -16.61 -5.21 -25.63
CA ASN A 29 -15.33 -4.59 -25.99
C ASN A 29 -15.52 -3.13 -26.42
N ASP A 30 -16.45 -2.87 -27.35
CA ASP A 30 -16.81 -1.52 -27.81
C ASP A 30 -17.33 -0.65 -26.66
N ALA A 31 -18.14 -1.21 -25.76
CA ALA A 31 -18.64 -0.51 -24.58
C ALA A 31 -17.53 -0.05 -23.64
N ASN A 32 -16.50 -0.87 -23.40
CA ASN A 32 -15.35 -0.44 -22.58
C ASN A 32 -14.50 0.63 -23.29
N ILE A 33 -14.37 0.57 -24.62
CA ILE A 33 -13.68 1.63 -25.39
C ILE A 33 -14.45 2.96 -25.27
N ASP A 34 -15.76 2.93 -25.48
CA ASP A 34 -16.61 4.12 -25.33
C ASP A 34 -16.59 4.65 -23.89
N LEU A 35 -16.62 3.76 -22.88
CA LEU A 35 -16.55 4.15 -21.47
C LEU A 35 -15.22 4.84 -21.14
N ALA A 36 -14.09 4.32 -21.64
CA ALA A 36 -12.78 4.96 -21.49
C ALA A 36 -12.79 6.37 -22.08
N ALA A 37 -13.30 6.53 -23.31
CA ALA A 37 -13.39 7.83 -23.97
C ALA A 37 -14.29 8.83 -23.23
N VAL A 38 -15.38 8.35 -22.63
CA VAL A 38 -16.24 9.19 -21.78
C VAL A 38 -15.49 9.63 -20.53
N CYS A 39 -14.81 8.72 -19.84
CA CYS A 39 -14.00 9.07 -18.66
C CYS A 39 -12.88 10.05 -19.00
N ASP A 40 -12.18 9.87 -20.11
CA ASP A 40 -11.12 10.79 -20.57
C ASP A 40 -11.65 12.20 -20.90
N SER A 41 -12.96 12.33 -21.19
CA SER A 41 -13.61 13.62 -21.44
C SER A 41 -14.09 14.33 -20.17
N ILE A 42 -14.09 13.66 -19.02
CA ILE A 42 -14.52 14.23 -17.74
C ILE A 42 -13.37 15.01 -17.13
N THR A 43 -13.59 16.31 -16.92
CA THR A 43 -12.62 17.22 -16.27
C THR A 43 -12.97 17.52 -14.81
N ASP A 44 -14.25 17.40 -14.43
CA ASP A 44 -14.68 17.57 -13.04
C ASP A 44 -14.70 16.21 -12.33
N PRO A 45 -13.84 15.98 -11.32
CA PRO A 45 -13.82 14.73 -10.58
C PRO A 45 -15.09 14.46 -9.77
N LYS A 46 -15.97 15.46 -9.58
CA LYS A 46 -17.28 15.33 -8.93
C LYS A 46 -18.43 15.08 -9.91
N ASP A 47 -18.14 14.88 -11.19
CA ASP A 47 -19.16 14.57 -12.21
C ASP A 47 -19.98 13.33 -11.77
N SER A 48 -21.30 13.50 -11.73
CA SER A 48 -22.23 12.45 -11.27
C SER A 48 -22.12 11.15 -12.07
N ARG A 49 -21.67 11.21 -13.33
CA ARG A 49 -21.49 10.03 -14.20
C ARG A 49 -20.45 9.07 -13.66
N LEU A 50 -19.40 9.57 -12.98
CA LEU A 50 -18.37 8.72 -12.39
C LEU A 50 -18.97 7.77 -11.34
N ARG A 51 -19.93 8.24 -10.55
CA ARG A 51 -20.64 7.40 -9.57
C ARG A 51 -21.50 6.32 -10.22
N GLU A 52 -22.02 6.57 -11.42
CA GLU A 52 -22.75 5.57 -12.20
C GLU A 52 -21.80 4.48 -12.72
N PHE A 53 -20.58 4.84 -13.11
CA PHE A 53 -19.62 3.92 -13.74
C PHE A 53 -18.90 3.00 -12.76
N GLY A 54 -18.55 3.50 -11.57
CA GLY A 54 -17.78 2.78 -10.55
C GLY A 54 -18.23 1.34 -10.29
N PRO A 55 -19.53 1.06 -10.05
CA PRO A 55 -20.06 -0.28 -9.79
C PRO A 55 -19.83 -1.30 -10.93
N PHE A 56 -19.68 -0.86 -12.18
CA PHE A 56 -19.53 -1.78 -13.31
C PHE A 56 -18.17 -2.48 -13.32
N PHE A 57 -17.13 -1.83 -12.78
CA PHE A 57 -15.74 -2.30 -12.94
C PHE A 57 -15.46 -3.65 -12.31
N ARG A 58 -16.13 -4.01 -11.21
CA ARG A 58 -15.99 -5.35 -10.60
C ARG A 58 -16.26 -6.47 -11.62
N LYS A 59 -17.30 -6.32 -12.44
CA LYS A 59 -17.70 -7.32 -13.42
C LYS A 59 -16.89 -7.20 -14.71
N THR A 60 -16.60 -5.99 -15.19
CA THR A 60 -15.93 -5.80 -16.49
C THR A 60 -14.46 -6.21 -16.47
N VAL A 61 -13.71 -5.95 -15.38
CA VAL A 61 -12.31 -6.42 -15.27
C VAL A 61 -12.21 -7.94 -15.04
N ALA A 62 -13.32 -8.59 -14.70
CA ALA A 62 -13.42 -10.04 -14.56
C ALA A 62 -13.94 -10.74 -15.82
N ASP A 63 -14.03 -10.04 -16.97
CA ASP A 63 -14.52 -10.62 -18.22
C ASP A 63 -13.70 -11.86 -18.62
N SER A 64 -14.39 -12.88 -19.11
CA SER A 64 -13.75 -14.12 -19.56
C SER A 64 -13.05 -13.99 -20.92
N ASN A 65 -13.35 -12.95 -21.69
CA ASN A 65 -12.73 -12.66 -22.97
C ASN A 65 -11.54 -11.70 -22.78
N ALA A 66 -10.31 -12.19 -23.03
CA ALA A 66 -9.09 -11.43 -22.79
C ALA A 66 -9.03 -10.05 -23.50
N PRO A 67 -9.42 -9.91 -24.79
CA PRO A 67 -9.56 -8.58 -25.41
C PRO A 67 -10.50 -7.62 -24.65
N VAL A 68 -11.67 -8.10 -24.21
CA VAL A 68 -12.63 -7.28 -23.45
C VAL A 68 -12.05 -6.88 -22.10
N GLN A 69 -11.46 -7.83 -21.37
CA GLN A 69 -10.81 -7.58 -20.09
C GLN A 69 -9.71 -6.52 -20.21
N ASP A 70 -8.88 -6.60 -21.26
CA ASP A 70 -7.82 -5.63 -21.53
C ASP A 70 -8.37 -4.21 -21.77
N LYS A 71 -9.54 -4.10 -22.42
CA LYS A 71 -10.25 -2.83 -22.60
C LYS A 71 -10.99 -2.35 -21.36
N ALA A 72 -11.49 -3.26 -20.52
CA ALA A 72 -12.06 -2.90 -19.23
C ALA A 72 -11.01 -2.28 -18.30
N LEU A 73 -9.75 -2.76 -18.36
CA LEU A 73 -8.65 -2.13 -17.63
C LEU A 73 -8.29 -0.75 -18.21
N ASP A 74 -8.33 -0.55 -19.54
CA ASP A 74 -8.17 0.80 -20.13
C ASP A 74 -9.25 1.75 -19.58
N ALA A 75 -10.51 1.33 -19.59
CA ALA A 75 -11.62 2.12 -19.07
C ALA A 75 -11.49 2.43 -17.58
N LEU A 76 -11.00 1.48 -16.79
CA LEU A 76 -10.76 1.68 -15.35
C LEU A 76 -9.63 2.67 -15.11
N ILE A 77 -8.55 2.62 -15.90
CA ILE A 77 -7.45 3.59 -15.82
C ILE A 77 -7.97 5.00 -16.10
N SER A 78 -8.74 5.19 -17.19
CA SER A 78 -9.36 6.48 -17.52
C SER A 78 -10.31 6.95 -16.42
N TYR A 79 -11.12 6.05 -15.86
CA TYR A 79 -12.01 6.33 -14.73
C TYR A 79 -11.26 6.83 -13.49
N LEU A 80 -10.20 6.14 -13.06
CA LEU A 80 -9.44 6.52 -11.86
C LEU A 80 -8.61 7.79 -12.06
N LYS A 81 -8.22 8.11 -13.29
CA LYS A 81 -7.61 9.41 -13.63
C LYS A 81 -8.61 10.56 -13.47
N ALA A 82 -9.87 10.34 -13.85
CA ALA A 82 -10.91 11.36 -13.77
C ALA A 82 -11.53 11.49 -12.37
N ALA A 83 -11.72 10.38 -11.63
CA ALA A 83 -12.42 10.37 -10.35
C ALA A 83 -11.58 10.85 -9.17
N ASP A 84 -12.20 11.42 -8.13
CA ASP A 84 -11.55 11.72 -6.85
C ASP A 84 -11.46 10.49 -5.91
N ALA A 85 -11.00 10.71 -4.68
CA ALA A 85 -10.87 9.70 -3.64
C ALA A 85 -12.21 8.98 -3.31
N ASP A 86 -13.36 9.55 -3.67
CA ASP A 86 -14.67 8.91 -3.47
C ASP A 86 -14.76 7.56 -4.19
N ALA A 87 -14.00 7.39 -5.28
CA ALA A 87 -13.89 6.13 -6.01
C ALA A 87 -13.40 4.96 -5.15
N GLY A 88 -12.68 5.24 -4.05
CA GLY A 88 -12.15 4.23 -3.11
C GLY A 88 -13.21 3.26 -2.59
N ARG A 89 -14.48 3.68 -2.52
CA ARG A 89 -15.62 2.84 -2.13
C ARG A 89 -15.80 1.58 -2.99
N TYR A 90 -15.37 1.63 -4.26
CA TYR A 90 -15.45 0.50 -5.19
C TYR A 90 -14.15 -0.31 -5.23
N GLY A 91 -13.06 0.26 -4.71
CA GLY A 91 -11.71 -0.27 -4.89
C GLY A 91 -11.56 -1.71 -4.40
N LYS A 92 -12.14 -2.06 -3.24
CA LYS A 92 -12.01 -3.43 -2.70
C LYS A 92 -12.51 -4.50 -3.67
N GLU A 93 -13.72 -4.34 -4.21
CA GLU A 93 -14.31 -5.35 -5.09
C GLU A 93 -13.59 -5.41 -6.46
N VAL A 94 -13.13 -4.26 -6.95
CA VAL A 94 -12.39 -4.14 -8.21
C VAL A 94 -11.00 -4.76 -8.09
N CYS A 95 -10.26 -4.43 -7.03
CA CYS A 95 -8.93 -4.99 -6.75
C CYS A 95 -8.99 -6.51 -6.53
N ASP A 96 -10.01 -7.01 -5.80
CA ASP A 96 -10.23 -8.45 -5.61
C ASP A 96 -10.44 -9.16 -6.97
N ALA A 97 -11.17 -8.54 -7.90
CA ALA A 97 -11.36 -9.07 -9.25
C ALA A 97 -10.06 -9.06 -10.08
N ILE A 98 -9.26 -7.99 -9.98
CA ILE A 98 -7.96 -7.87 -10.66
C ILE A 98 -6.97 -8.93 -10.17
N VAL A 99 -6.84 -9.10 -8.86
CA VAL A 99 -5.98 -10.15 -8.26
C VAL A 99 -6.40 -11.53 -8.74
N ALA A 100 -7.70 -11.79 -8.81
CA ALA A 100 -8.23 -13.09 -9.22
C ALA A 100 -8.08 -13.37 -10.73
N LYS A 101 -8.16 -12.34 -11.59
CA LYS A 101 -8.36 -12.54 -13.04
C LYS A 101 -7.32 -11.88 -13.95
N CYS A 102 -6.58 -10.88 -13.49
CA CYS A 102 -5.72 -10.06 -14.36
C CYS A 102 -4.22 -10.27 -14.12
N LEU A 103 -3.80 -10.55 -12.88
CA LEU A 103 -2.38 -10.72 -12.53
C LEU A 103 -1.70 -11.92 -13.22
N THR A 104 -2.48 -12.89 -13.70
CA THR A 104 -1.96 -14.02 -14.48
C THR A 104 -2.14 -13.85 -15.99
N GLY A 105 -2.59 -12.68 -16.42
CA GLY A 105 -2.93 -12.35 -17.80
C GLY A 105 -1.73 -12.26 -18.75
N ARG A 106 -1.94 -11.56 -19.88
CA ARG A 106 -0.86 -11.19 -20.80
C ARG A 106 -0.02 -10.06 -20.20
N PRO A 107 1.25 -9.86 -20.60
CA PRO A 107 2.10 -8.81 -20.05
C PRO A 107 1.43 -7.45 -19.97
N LYS A 108 0.81 -6.97 -21.07
CA LYS A 108 0.07 -5.70 -21.09
C LYS A 108 -1.12 -5.63 -20.11
N THR A 109 -1.82 -6.75 -19.91
CA THR A 109 -2.92 -6.84 -18.94
C THR A 109 -2.41 -6.73 -17.51
N VAL A 110 -1.24 -7.33 -17.23
CA VAL A 110 -0.56 -7.23 -15.94
C VAL A 110 -0.05 -5.81 -15.70
N GLU A 111 0.62 -5.20 -16.69
CA GLU A 111 1.09 -3.80 -16.63
C GLU A 111 -0.06 -2.83 -16.33
N LYS A 112 -1.20 -2.98 -17.01
CA LYS A 112 -2.41 -2.20 -16.73
C LYS A 112 -2.96 -2.43 -15.33
N SER A 113 -2.92 -3.68 -14.85
CA SER A 113 -3.35 -4.01 -13.49
C SER A 113 -2.48 -3.31 -12.43
N GLN A 114 -1.16 -3.30 -12.66
CA GLN A 114 -0.21 -2.58 -11.80
C GLN A 114 -0.45 -1.08 -11.85
N MET A 115 -0.68 -0.50 -13.02
CA MET A 115 -1.08 0.90 -13.17
C MET A 115 -2.35 1.23 -12.37
N VAL A 116 -3.37 0.37 -12.43
CA VAL A 116 -4.61 0.53 -11.64
C VAL A 116 -4.31 0.56 -10.15
N PHE A 117 -3.47 -0.34 -9.63
CA PHE A 117 -3.05 -0.31 -8.22
C PHE A 117 -2.34 0.99 -7.84
N MET A 118 -1.45 1.49 -8.70
CA MET A 118 -0.78 2.77 -8.48
C MET A 118 -1.77 3.95 -8.44
N LEU A 119 -2.78 3.96 -9.33
CA LEU A 119 -3.85 4.96 -9.32
C LEU A 119 -4.71 4.88 -8.05
N TRP A 120 -4.96 3.68 -7.51
CA TRP A 120 -5.64 3.56 -6.22
C TRP A 120 -4.83 4.19 -5.08
N VAL A 121 -3.50 4.03 -5.09
CA VAL A 121 -2.62 4.69 -4.12
C VAL A 121 -2.66 6.21 -4.29
N GLU A 122 -2.65 6.74 -5.52
CA GLU A 122 -2.80 8.19 -5.75
C GLU A 122 -4.10 8.76 -5.19
N LEU A 123 -5.18 7.97 -5.23
CA LEU A 123 -6.49 8.29 -4.69
C LEU A 123 -6.62 7.97 -3.18
N GLU A 124 -5.48 7.78 -2.50
CA GLU A 124 -5.41 7.52 -1.05
C GLU A 124 -6.09 6.22 -0.62
N ALA A 125 -6.43 5.32 -1.55
CA ALA A 125 -6.98 4.00 -1.27
C ALA A 125 -5.88 2.96 -0.96
N VAL A 126 -4.92 3.34 -0.11
CA VAL A 126 -3.72 2.54 0.22
C VAL A 126 -4.09 1.22 0.90
N ASP A 127 -5.03 1.23 1.84
CA ASP A 127 -5.46 0.02 2.53
C ASP A 127 -6.09 -0.99 1.55
N VAL A 128 -6.88 -0.51 0.59
CA VAL A 128 -7.46 -1.35 -0.46
C VAL A 128 -6.36 -1.99 -1.32
N PHE A 129 -5.33 -1.22 -1.68
CA PHE A 129 -4.18 -1.74 -2.41
C PHE A 129 -3.44 -2.82 -1.61
N LEU A 130 -3.10 -2.55 -0.35
CA LEU A 130 -2.35 -3.48 0.49
C LEU A 130 -3.14 -4.74 0.81
N ASP A 131 -4.45 -4.64 1.07
CA ASP A 131 -5.33 -5.79 1.26
C ASP A 131 -5.38 -6.68 0.00
N ALA A 132 -5.35 -6.07 -1.19
CA ALA A 132 -5.28 -6.80 -2.45
C ALA A 132 -3.92 -7.50 -2.62
N MET A 133 -2.81 -6.85 -2.25
CA MET A 133 -1.49 -7.46 -2.27
C MET A 133 -1.39 -8.65 -1.31
N GLU A 134 -1.92 -8.53 -0.09
CA GLU A 134 -1.98 -9.63 0.88
C GLU A 134 -2.75 -10.86 0.35
N LYS A 135 -3.75 -10.63 -0.50
CA LYS A 135 -4.45 -11.73 -1.20
C LYS A 135 -3.64 -12.27 -2.37
N ALA A 136 -2.97 -11.40 -3.11
CA ALA A 136 -2.20 -11.78 -4.29
C ALA A 136 -0.99 -12.68 -3.96
N ILE A 137 -0.28 -12.39 -2.86
CA ILE A 137 0.91 -13.16 -2.45
C ILE A 137 0.58 -14.60 -2.03
N LYS A 138 -0.66 -14.85 -1.57
CA LYS A 138 -1.15 -16.18 -1.19
C LYS A 138 -1.43 -17.09 -2.40
N ASN A 139 -1.29 -16.57 -3.61
CA ASN A 139 -1.44 -17.37 -4.82
C ASN A 139 -0.27 -18.35 -4.93
N LYS A 140 -0.56 -19.61 -5.27
CA LYS A 140 0.47 -20.65 -5.43
C LYS A 140 1.32 -20.48 -6.68
N VAL A 141 0.89 -19.63 -7.61
CA VAL A 141 1.51 -19.47 -8.93
C VAL A 141 2.35 -18.20 -8.95
N ALA A 142 3.65 -18.35 -9.18
CA ALA A 142 4.61 -17.26 -9.28
C ALA A 142 4.20 -16.18 -10.31
N LYS A 143 3.53 -16.59 -11.40
CA LYS A 143 3.01 -15.69 -12.42
C LYS A 143 2.03 -14.63 -11.86
N ALA A 144 1.34 -14.91 -10.76
CA ALA A 144 0.50 -13.93 -10.07
C ALA A 144 1.28 -13.16 -8.98
N VAL A 145 2.15 -13.87 -8.25
CA VAL A 145 2.84 -13.33 -7.08
C VAL A 145 3.93 -12.33 -7.47
N VAL A 146 4.73 -12.61 -8.50
CA VAL A 146 5.83 -11.73 -8.93
C VAL A 146 5.30 -10.33 -9.30
N PRO A 147 4.27 -10.17 -10.16
CA PRO A 147 3.71 -8.86 -10.44
C PRO A 147 3.16 -8.11 -9.22
N ALA A 148 2.66 -8.84 -8.21
CA ALA A 148 2.20 -8.24 -6.96
C ALA A 148 3.39 -7.67 -6.15
N ILE A 149 4.51 -8.40 -6.10
CA ILE A 149 5.75 -7.90 -5.48
C ILE A 149 6.27 -6.69 -6.24
N ASP A 150 6.28 -6.76 -7.57
CA ASP A 150 6.80 -5.68 -8.42
C ASP A 150 6.01 -4.36 -8.22
N VAL A 151 4.67 -4.43 -8.08
CA VAL A 151 3.88 -3.22 -7.80
C VAL A 151 4.00 -2.75 -6.35
N MET A 152 4.23 -3.64 -5.37
CA MET A 152 4.58 -3.22 -4.01
C MET A 152 5.93 -2.48 -3.98
N PHE A 153 6.92 -2.98 -4.73
CA PHE A 153 8.21 -2.31 -4.90
C PHE A 153 8.00 -0.94 -5.53
N GLN A 154 7.28 -0.87 -6.65
CA GLN A 154 7.01 0.38 -7.36
C GLN A 154 6.28 1.39 -6.47
N ALA A 155 5.23 0.96 -5.76
CA ALA A 155 4.48 1.81 -4.86
C ALA A 155 5.37 2.39 -3.75
N LEU A 156 6.20 1.55 -3.11
CA LEU A 156 7.11 2.00 -2.08
C LEU A 156 8.18 2.96 -2.65
N SER A 157 8.76 2.65 -3.81
CA SER A 157 9.77 3.51 -4.45
C SER A 157 9.21 4.86 -4.89
N GLU A 158 7.99 4.88 -5.44
CA GLU A 158 7.41 6.09 -6.01
C GLU A 158 6.76 6.97 -4.93
N PHE A 159 5.94 6.41 -4.04
CA PHE A 159 5.19 7.18 -3.04
C PHE A 159 5.89 7.28 -1.68
N GLY A 160 6.81 6.37 -1.39
CA GLY A 160 7.58 6.36 -0.16
C GLY A 160 6.88 5.78 1.07
N ALA A 161 7.67 5.63 2.13
CA ALA A 161 7.27 4.95 3.37
C ALA A 161 6.20 5.70 4.20
N LYS A 162 6.00 7.00 3.94
CA LYS A 162 4.92 7.77 4.59
C LYS A 162 3.55 7.37 4.04
N ILE A 163 3.46 7.15 2.73
CA ILE A 163 2.21 6.77 2.06
C ILE A 163 2.02 5.26 2.09
N ILE A 164 3.10 4.48 1.90
CA ILE A 164 3.08 3.02 1.90
C ILE A 164 3.66 2.50 3.22
N PRO A 165 2.84 2.06 4.19
CA PRO A 165 3.30 1.59 5.49
C PRO A 165 4.29 0.41 5.39
N PRO A 166 5.59 0.61 5.69
CA PRO A 166 6.62 -0.42 5.53
C PRO A 166 6.33 -1.68 6.35
N LYS A 167 5.73 -1.50 7.54
CA LYS A 167 5.29 -2.60 8.42
C LYS A 167 4.34 -3.59 7.75
N ARG A 168 3.42 -3.13 6.90
CA ARG A 168 2.46 -4.02 6.22
C ARG A 168 3.21 -4.91 5.23
N ILE A 169 4.12 -4.35 4.45
CA ILE A 169 4.97 -5.11 3.51
C ILE A 169 5.89 -6.08 4.26
N LEU A 170 6.54 -5.64 5.34
CA LEU A 170 7.41 -6.50 6.15
C LEU A 170 6.68 -7.74 6.70
N LYS A 171 5.40 -7.64 7.04
CA LYS A 171 4.58 -8.78 7.50
C LYS A 171 4.29 -9.80 6.40
N MET A 172 4.34 -9.40 5.12
CA MET A 172 4.13 -10.27 3.95
C MET A 172 5.38 -11.03 3.53
N LEU A 173 6.57 -10.47 3.76
CA LEU A 173 7.84 -11.01 3.28
C LEU A 173 8.16 -12.44 3.74
N PRO A 174 7.91 -12.88 4.99
CA PRO A 174 8.22 -14.25 5.40
C PRO A 174 7.55 -15.31 4.51
N GLU A 175 6.26 -15.09 4.16
CA GLU A 175 5.52 -15.99 3.27
C GLU A 175 6.12 -16.02 1.86
N LEU A 176 6.53 -14.85 1.35
CA LEU A 176 7.15 -14.72 0.04
C LEU A 176 8.53 -15.38 -0.03
N PHE A 177 9.33 -15.27 1.03
CA PHE A 177 10.62 -15.96 1.13
C PHE A 177 10.47 -17.48 1.19
N ASP A 178 9.40 -17.98 1.82
CA ASP A 178 9.11 -19.42 1.88
C ASP A 178 8.41 -19.97 0.62
N HIS A 179 8.09 -19.12 -0.36
CA HIS A 179 7.55 -19.54 -1.63
C HIS A 179 8.54 -20.46 -2.39
N GLN A 180 8.01 -21.47 -3.09
CA GLN A 180 8.81 -22.50 -3.78
C GLN A 180 9.53 -21.98 -5.04
N ASP A 181 8.94 -21.00 -5.71
CA ASP A 181 9.48 -20.39 -6.93
C ASP A 181 10.65 -19.44 -6.64
N GLN A 182 11.74 -19.56 -7.40
CA GLN A 182 12.94 -18.75 -7.22
C GLN A 182 12.74 -17.28 -7.58
N ASN A 183 11.88 -16.96 -8.57
CA ASN A 183 11.65 -15.60 -9.01
C ASN A 183 10.87 -14.82 -7.95
N VAL A 184 9.91 -15.48 -7.28
CA VAL A 184 9.20 -14.90 -6.13
C VAL A 184 10.21 -14.52 -5.03
N ARG A 185 11.12 -15.44 -4.68
CA ARG A 185 12.16 -15.15 -3.68
C ARG A 185 13.09 -14.02 -4.14
N ALA A 186 13.50 -14.01 -5.40
CA ALA A 186 14.37 -12.96 -5.96
C ALA A 186 13.70 -11.56 -5.95
N SER A 187 12.45 -11.45 -6.41
CA SER A 187 11.70 -10.18 -6.33
C SER A 187 11.51 -9.73 -4.87
N SER A 188 11.29 -10.67 -3.95
CA SER A 188 11.14 -10.37 -2.51
C SER A 188 12.41 -9.81 -1.88
N LYS A 189 13.58 -10.29 -2.32
CA LYS A 189 14.86 -9.67 -1.94
C LYS A 189 14.91 -8.22 -2.42
N GLY A 190 14.58 -7.97 -3.69
CA GLY A 190 14.51 -6.61 -4.24
C GLY A 190 13.61 -5.67 -3.42
N LEU A 191 12.40 -6.12 -3.08
CA LEU A 191 11.48 -5.38 -2.21
C LEU A 191 12.04 -5.13 -0.81
N THR A 192 12.80 -6.09 -0.26
CA THR A 192 13.46 -5.94 1.04
C THR A 192 14.58 -4.90 1.00
N LEU A 193 15.38 -4.89 -0.08
CA LEU A 193 16.42 -3.88 -0.26
C LEU A 193 15.83 -2.48 -0.38
N GLU A 194 14.71 -2.34 -1.07
CA GLU A 194 13.99 -1.07 -1.17
C GLU A 194 13.47 -0.61 0.20
N LEU A 195 12.85 -1.49 0.98
CA LEU A 195 12.48 -1.19 2.37
C LEU A 195 13.68 -0.68 3.18
N CYS A 196 14.86 -1.30 3.03
CA CYS A 196 16.06 -0.83 3.72
C CYS A 196 16.54 0.55 3.28
N ARG A 197 16.28 0.97 2.03
CA ARG A 197 16.59 2.34 1.57
C ARG A 197 15.66 3.37 2.18
N TRP A 198 14.44 2.98 2.55
CA TRP A 198 13.44 3.84 3.15
C TRP A 198 13.55 3.92 4.67
N ILE A 199 13.53 2.78 5.36
CA ILE A 199 13.47 2.73 6.84
C ILE A 199 14.78 2.30 7.49
N GLY A 200 15.85 2.11 6.72
CA GLY A 200 17.13 1.62 7.21
C GLY A 200 17.20 0.09 7.37
N LYS A 201 18.43 -0.41 7.55
CA LYS A 201 18.73 -1.86 7.61
C LYS A 201 18.25 -2.47 8.93
N GLU A 202 18.52 -1.80 10.05
CA GLU A 202 18.26 -2.36 11.38
C GLU A 202 16.76 -2.56 11.69
N PRO A 203 15.85 -1.62 11.36
CA PRO A 203 14.41 -1.87 11.53
C PRO A 203 13.90 -3.04 10.70
N VAL A 204 14.33 -3.16 9.44
CA VAL A 204 14.00 -4.31 8.58
C VAL A 204 14.48 -5.61 9.20
N LYS A 205 15.76 -5.67 9.62
CA LYS A 205 16.32 -6.86 10.27
C LYS A 205 15.53 -7.25 11.51
N SER A 206 15.26 -6.30 12.41
CA SER A 206 14.58 -6.56 13.68
C SER A 206 13.21 -7.22 13.51
N ILE A 207 12.45 -6.83 12.47
CA ILE A 207 11.10 -7.33 12.23
C ILE A 207 11.12 -8.63 11.40
N LEU A 208 12.02 -8.71 10.43
CA LEU A 208 12.01 -9.76 9.42
C LEU A 208 12.88 -10.97 9.81
N PHE A 209 14.05 -10.75 10.41
CA PHE A 209 15.05 -11.81 10.58
C PHE A 209 14.65 -12.85 11.62
N GLU A 210 13.80 -12.51 12.60
CA GLU A 210 13.29 -13.51 13.54
C GLU A 210 12.41 -14.58 12.85
N LYS A 211 11.82 -14.23 11.70
CA LYS A 211 10.86 -15.07 10.97
C LYS A 211 11.44 -15.72 9.72
N MET A 212 12.74 -15.60 9.48
CA MET A 212 13.43 -16.15 8.31
C MET A 212 14.37 -17.30 8.66
N ARG A 213 14.62 -18.18 7.69
CA ARG A 213 15.64 -19.23 7.78
C ARG A 213 17.05 -18.64 7.71
N ASP A 214 18.01 -19.19 8.44
CA ASP A 214 19.37 -18.65 8.53
C ASP A 214 20.09 -18.52 7.19
N THR A 215 19.87 -19.46 6.25
CA THR A 215 20.42 -19.36 4.89
C THR A 215 19.96 -18.09 4.19
N MET A 216 18.68 -17.75 4.32
CA MET A 216 18.10 -16.57 3.67
C MET A 216 18.54 -15.28 4.34
N LYS A 217 18.73 -15.29 5.67
CA LYS A 217 19.32 -14.15 6.40
C LYS A 217 20.71 -13.85 5.86
N LYS A 218 21.57 -14.86 5.72
CA LYS A 218 22.93 -14.68 5.19
C LYS A 218 22.95 -14.13 3.77
N GLU A 219 22.08 -14.64 2.89
CA GLU A 219 21.94 -14.13 1.52
C GLU A 219 21.50 -12.66 1.52
N LEU A 220 20.48 -12.32 2.32
CA LEU A 220 19.97 -10.96 2.42
C LEU A 220 21.02 -10.02 3.05
N GLU A 221 21.73 -10.45 4.10
CA GLU A 221 22.83 -9.68 4.72
C GLU A 221 23.93 -9.35 3.71
N ALA A 222 24.30 -10.30 2.85
CA ALA A 222 25.30 -10.08 1.82
C ALA A 222 24.85 -9.00 0.81
N GLU A 223 23.57 -9.02 0.42
CA GLU A 223 23.00 -8.03 -0.50
C GLU A 223 22.80 -6.65 0.16
N LEU A 224 22.48 -6.63 1.46
CA LEU A 224 22.28 -5.40 2.23
C LEU A 224 23.54 -4.54 2.33
N VAL A 225 24.74 -5.09 2.19
CA VAL A 225 25.99 -4.31 2.16
C VAL A 225 25.96 -3.30 1.00
N ASN A 226 25.33 -3.65 -0.11
CA ASN A 226 25.28 -2.82 -1.32
C ASN A 226 24.24 -1.68 -1.24
N VAL A 227 23.34 -1.73 -0.25
CA VAL A 227 22.35 -0.68 -0.04
C VAL A 227 23.05 0.56 0.51
N THR A 228 23.10 1.60 -0.32
CA THR A 228 23.67 2.92 -0.02
C THR A 228 22.66 4.02 -0.33
N GLY A 229 22.75 5.14 0.39
CA GLY A 229 21.86 6.29 0.23
C GLY A 229 20.50 6.14 0.91
N THR A 230 19.81 7.26 1.04
CA THR A 230 18.41 7.34 1.49
C THR A 230 17.48 7.48 0.28
N ALA A 231 16.38 6.74 0.26
CA ALA A 231 15.37 6.86 -0.79
C ALA A 231 14.55 8.15 -0.64
N ARG A 232 13.99 8.63 -1.76
CA ARG A 232 13.17 9.85 -1.85
C ARG A 232 11.98 9.59 -2.77
N PRO A 233 10.76 10.07 -2.41
CA PRO A 233 9.58 9.80 -3.24
C PRO A 233 9.70 10.51 -4.57
N SER A 234 9.29 9.85 -5.66
CA SER A 234 9.24 10.45 -7.00
C SER A 234 7.83 10.78 -7.46
N ARG A 235 6.80 10.29 -6.76
CA ARG A 235 5.38 10.47 -7.08
C ARG A 235 4.61 10.90 -5.84
N LYS A 236 3.74 11.89 -6.00
CA LYS A 236 2.88 12.43 -4.95
C LYS A 236 1.46 11.86 -5.08
N ILE A 237 0.76 11.70 -3.96
CA ILE A 237 -0.69 11.43 -3.95
C ILE A 237 -1.46 12.66 -4.43
N ARG A 238 -2.69 12.48 -4.92
CA ARG A 238 -3.44 13.57 -5.56
C ARG A 238 -3.71 14.74 -4.61
N SER A 239 -4.00 14.44 -3.34
CA SER A 239 -4.21 15.46 -2.29
C SER A 239 -2.95 16.29 -1.97
N GLU A 240 -1.74 15.79 -2.27
CA GLU A 240 -0.49 16.53 -2.15
C GLU A 240 -0.20 17.38 -3.39
N GLN A 241 -0.66 16.96 -4.57
CA GLN A 241 -0.56 17.75 -5.81
C GLN A 241 -1.47 19.00 -5.75
N ASP A 242 -2.68 18.87 -5.20
CA ASP A 242 -3.63 19.99 -5.07
C ASP A 242 -3.22 21.04 -4.02
N LYS A 243 -2.29 20.70 -3.11
CA LYS A 243 -1.80 21.60 -2.04
C LYS A 243 -0.64 22.50 -2.48
N GLU A 244 -0.04 22.22 -3.63
CA GLU A 244 0.93 23.12 -4.25
C GLU A 244 0.13 24.08 -5.14
N PRO A 245 -0.07 25.36 -4.74
CA PRO A 245 -0.46 26.35 -5.72
C PRO A 245 0.67 26.39 -6.76
N GLU A 246 0.29 26.37 -8.03
CA GLU A 246 1.18 26.50 -9.18
C GLU A 246 2.28 27.53 -8.89
N GLN A 247 3.51 27.06 -8.61
CA GLN A 247 4.68 27.91 -8.81
C GLN A 247 4.86 28.02 -10.32
N GLU A 248 4.08 28.95 -10.88
CA GLU A 248 4.11 29.43 -12.23
C GLU A 248 5.56 29.68 -12.70
N VAL A 249 5.90 29.06 -13.83
CA VAL A 249 6.86 29.50 -14.85
C VAL A 249 8.06 30.34 -14.36
N VAL A 250 9.21 29.67 -14.18
CA VAL A 250 10.49 30.38 -14.14
C VAL A 250 10.81 30.89 -15.55
N SER A 251 10.41 32.13 -15.79
CA SER A 251 10.96 33.00 -16.84
C SER A 251 12.38 33.38 -16.44
N GLU A 252 13.36 33.18 -17.32
CA GLU A 252 14.72 33.70 -17.17
C GLU A 252 14.71 35.23 -17.07
N VAL A 253 14.98 35.82 -15.89
CA VAL A 253 15.64 37.13 -15.77
C VAL A 253 16.47 37.17 -14.48
N VAL A 254 17.74 37.56 -14.64
CA VAL A 254 18.79 37.76 -13.62
C VAL A 254 18.44 38.91 -12.67
N GLY A 255 18.62 38.73 -11.35
CA GLY A 255 18.66 39.83 -10.38
C GLY A 255 18.78 39.40 -8.91
N SER A 256 19.88 39.77 -8.26
CA SER A 256 20.26 39.44 -6.88
C SER A 256 19.40 40.06 -5.77
N GLY A 257 19.17 39.31 -4.68
CA GLY A 257 18.71 39.82 -3.36
C GLY A 257 18.03 38.73 -2.52
N PRO A 258 18.21 38.67 -1.19
CA PRO A 258 18.09 37.43 -0.42
C PRO A 258 16.64 37.16 -0.01
N SER A 259 16.19 35.94 -0.23
CA SER A 259 14.96 35.41 0.35
C SER A 259 15.28 34.06 0.98
N GLU A 260 15.51 34.10 2.29
CA GLU A 260 15.31 32.97 3.19
C GLU A 260 13.86 32.49 3.02
N GLU A 261 13.71 31.29 2.48
CA GLU A 261 13.20 30.13 3.19
C GLU A 261 13.38 28.94 2.25
N THR A 262 14.60 28.40 2.28
CA THR A 262 14.87 27.07 1.77
C THR A 262 13.96 26.12 2.53
N VAL A 263 12.91 25.61 1.88
CA VAL A 263 12.22 24.39 2.31
C VAL A 263 13.32 23.36 2.43
N THR A 264 13.67 23.06 3.68
CA THR A 264 14.79 22.19 4.00
C THR A 264 14.48 20.82 3.42
N ASP A 265 15.20 20.51 2.35
CA ASP A 265 15.37 19.20 1.78
C ASP A 265 16.20 18.33 2.75
N ALA A 266 15.68 18.16 3.96
CA ALA A 266 16.29 17.31 4.97
C ALA A 266 16.01 15.84 4.60
N PRO A 267 16.98 14.93 4.83
CA PRO A 267 16.71 13.50 4.80
C PRO A 267 15.47 13.21 5.64
N GLN A 268 14.51 12.46 5.07
CA GLN A 268 13.34 12.00 5.82
C GLN A 268 13.82 11.07 6.93
N GLU A 269 14.04 11.61 8.12
CA GLU A 269 14.23 10.83 9.34
C GLU A 269 12.88 10.23 9.69
N ILE A 270 12.62 9.02 9.19
CA ILE A 270 11.52 8.20 9.67
C ILE A 270 11.85 7.88 11.12
N ASP A 271 11.08 8.47 12.04
CA ASP A 271 11.23 8.27 13.47
C ASP A 271 11.10 6.77 13.78
N GLU A 272 12.18 6.19 14.31
CA GLU A 272 12.25 4.78 14.73
C GLU A 272 11.09 4.42 15.69
N TYR A 273 10.55 5.42 16.41
CA TYR A 273 9.39 5.28 17.30
C TYR A 273 8.08 4.94 16.57
N GLU A 274 7.85 5.46 15.37
CA GLU A 274 6.66 5.12 14.56
C GLU A 274 6.74 3.70 14.00
N LEU A 275 7.96 3.19 13.81
CA LEU A 275 8.26 1.86 13.31
C LEU A 275 8.20 0.76 14.37
N VAL A 276 8.01 1.09 15.66
CA VAL A 276 7.80 0.11 16.74
C VAL A 276 6.31 -0.06 17.01
N ASP A 277 5.81 -1.30 17.08
CA ASP A 277 4.43 -1.57 17.50
C ASP A 277 4.28 -1.28 19.00
N PRO A 278 3.27 -0.52 19.43
CA PRO A 278 3.09 -0.21 20.85
C PRO A 278 2.88 -1.49 21.68
N VAL A 279 3.67 -1.64 22.73
CA VAL A 279 3.60 -2.81 23.61
C VAL A 279 2.66 -2.52 24.77
N ASP A 280 1.62 -3.35 24.92
CA ASP A 280 0.76 -3.32 26.10
C ASP A 280 1.51 -3.93 27.30
N ILE A 281 1.78 -3.08 28.28
CA ILE A 281 2.40 -3.47 29.54
C ILE A 281 1.37 -3.60 30.68
N LEU A 282 0.14 -3.11 30.50
CA LEU A 282 -0.89 -3.14 31.53
C LEU A 282 -1.46 -4.55 31.71
N THR A 283 -1.82 -5.24 30.62
CA THR A 283 -2.36 -6.61 30.71
C THR A 283 -1.38 -7.61 31.35
N PRO A 284 -0.08 -7.61 31.02
CA PRO A 284 0.90 -8.45 31.73
C PRO A 284 1.11 -8.03 33.19
N LEU A 285 1.06 -6.72 33.50
CA LEU A 285 1.25 -6.20 34.85
C LEU A 285 0.07 -6.55 35.78
N GLU A 286 -1.17 -6.54 35.28
CA GLU A 286 -2.35 -6.99 36.04
C GLU A 286 -2.27 -8.47 36.42
N LYS A 287 -1.60 -9.27 35.58
CA LYS A 287 -1.40 -10.72 35.80
C LYS A 287 -0.15 -11.03 36.60
N SER A 288 0.69 -10.05 36.88
CA SER A 288 1.91 -10.23 37.66
C SER A 288 1.65 -10.05 39.17
N GLY A 289 2.68 -10.35 39.97
CA GLY A 289 2.64 -10.12 41.42
C GLY A 289 2.86 -8.65 41.81
N PHE A 290 2.89 -7.72 40.87
CA PHE A 290 3.29 -6.32 41.11
C PHE A 290 2.47 -5.64 42.22
N TRP A 291 1.13 -5.73 42.15
CA TRP A 291 0.23 -5.00 43.05
C TRP A 291 0.33 -5.45 44.52
N ASP A 292 0.64 -6.72 44.73
CA ASP A 292 0.85 -7.29 46.06
C ASP A 292 2.29 -7.10 46.52
N GLY A 293 3.26 -7.36 45.64
CA GLY A 293 4.69 -7.22 45.92
C GLY A 293 5.09 -5.80 46.27
N VAL A 294 4.49 -4.79 45.64
CA VAL A 294 4.77 -3.37 45.94
C VAL A 294 4.24 -2.94 47.33
N LYS A 295 3.24 -3.64 47.87
CA LYS A 295 2.69 -3.43 49.22
C LYS A 295 3.35 -4.33 50.28
N ALA A 296 4.26 -5.22 49.87
CA ALA A 296 4.89 -6.17 50.76
C ALA A 296 5.69 -5.48 51.89
N ALA A 297 5.70 -6.09 53.07
CA ALA A 297 6.47 -5.58 54.21
C ALA A 297 7.99 -5.74 53.99
N LYS A 298 8.41 -6.82 53.31
CA LYS A 298 9.81 -7.08 53.00
C LYS A 298 10.28 -6.21 51.83
N TRP A 299 11.39 -5.51 52.04
CA TRP A 299 11.96 -4.62 51.03
C TRP A 299 12.39 -5.36 49.74
N SER A 300 12.83 -6.61 49.86
CA SER A 300 13.25 -7.45 48.72
C SER A 300 12.08 -7.75 47.79
N GLU A 301 10.91 -8.06 48.34
CA GLU A 301 9.67 -8.32 47.60
C GLU A 301 9.18 -7.04 46.89
N ARG A 302 9.30 -5.86 47.55
CA ARG A 302 9.04 -4.56 46.90
C ARG A 302 10.00 -4.28 45.74
N LYS A 303 11.30 -4.55 45.92
CA LYS A 303 12.32 -4.37 44.88
C LYS A 303 12.05 -5.29 43.68
N GLU A 304 11.68 -6.54 43.91
CA GLU A 304 11.35 -7.49 42.84
C GLU A 304 10.14 -7.04 42.04
N ALA A 305 9.08 -6.56 42.70
CA ALA A 305 7.90 -6.00 42.02
C ALA A 305 8.25 -4.80 41.13
N VAL A 306 9.06 -3.85 41.63
CA VAL A 306 9.49 -2.69 40.82
C VAL A 306 10.41 -3.12 39.67
N ALA A 307 11.27 -4.12 39.87
CA ALA A 307 12.13 -4.68 38.83
C ALA A 307 11.32 -5.35 37.70
N GLU A 308 10.22 -6.04 38.05
CA GLU A 308 9.31 -6.64 37.08
C GLU A 308 8.58 -5.57 36.24
N LEU A 309 8.05 -4.52 36.88
CA LEU A 309 7.48 -3.37 36.16
C LEU A 309 8.53 -2.70 35.26
N THR A 310 9.78 -2.56 35.73
CA THR A 310 10.88 -1.98 34.95
C THR A 310 11.15 -2.81 33.70
N LYS A 311 11.15 -4.15 33.83
CA LYS A 311 11.33 -5.06 32.70
C LYS A 311 10.20 -4.96 31.68
N LEU A 312 8.94 -4.90 32.13
CA LEU A 312 7.79 -4.70 31.25
C LEU A 312 7.81 -3.33 30.56
N ALA A 313 8.18 -2.28 31.28
CA ALA A 313 8.28 -0.92 30.77
C ALA A 313 9.54 -0.66 29.92
N SER A 314 10.50 -1.58 29.90
CA SER A 314 11.72 -1.53 29.06
C SER A 314 11.40 -1.87 27.60
N THR A 315 10.47 -1.13 27.00
CA THR A 315 10.07 -1.24 25.60
C THR A 315 10.24 0.11 24.93
N LYS A 316 10.54 0.12 23.63
CA LYS A 316 10.75 1.37 22.89
C LYS A 316 9.49 2.22 22.78
N ARG A 317 8.29 1.62 22.78
CA ARG A 317 7.00 2.30 22.70
C ARG A 317 5.94 1.54 23.49
N ILE A 318 5.39 2.16 24.54
CA ILE A 318 4.32 1.60 25.35
C ILE A 318 2.96 1.97 24.73
N ALA A 319 2.02 1.03 24.70
CA ALA A 319 0.66 1.27 24.23
C ALA A 319 -0.05 2.33 25.12
N PRO A 320 -0.88 3.21 24.55
CA PRO A 320 -1.71 4.13 25.33
C PRO A 320 -2.61 3.35 26.29
N GLY A 321 -2.73 3.81 27.54
CA GLY A 321 -3.51 3.15 28.57
C GLY A 321 -3.58 3.99 29.85
N ASP A 322 -4.32 3.52 30.85
CA ASP A 322 -4.42 4.20 32.15
C ASP A 322 -3.22 3.84 33.05
N PHE A 323 -2.28 4.77 33.15
CA PHE A 323 -1.10 4.66 34.01
C PHE A 323 -1.26 5.38 35.36
N ILE A 324 -2.43 5.95 35.67
CA ILE A 324 -2.64 6.78 36.86
C ILE A 324 -2.38 5.99 38.14
N GLU A 325 -2.86 4.75 38.21
CA GLU A 325 -2.71 3.91 39.40
C GLU A 325 -1.26 3.46 39.63
N ILE A 326 -0.52 3.16 38.55
CA ILE A 326 0.91 2.84 38.60
C ILE A 326 1.69 4.06 39.12
N CYS A 327 1.47 5.24 38.53
CA CYS A 327 2.09 6.49 38.97
C CYS A 327 1.79 6.82 40.43
N ARG A 328 0.53 6.63 40.88
CA ARG A 328 0.12 6.86 42.27
C ARG A 328 0.80 5.89 43.22
N THR A 329 0.98 4.64 42.81
CA THR A 329 1.59 3.59 43.63
C THR A 329 3.09 3.80 43.76
N LEU A 330 3.80 4.09 42.66
CA LEU A 330 5.24 4.38 42.68
C LEU A 330 5.58 5.61 43.53
N LYS A 331 4.76 6.66 43.51
CA LYS A 331 4.92 7.85 44.36
C LYS A 331 4.86 7.57 45.85
N LYS A 332 4.29 6.43 46.28
CA LYS A 332 4.23 6.03 47.70
C LYS A 332 5.42 5.16 48.12
N VAL A 333 6.22 4.72 47.15
CA VAL A 333 7.36 3.81 47.33
C VAL A 333 8.70 4.57 47.19
N THR A 334 8.65 5.80 46.67
CA THR A 334 9.77 6.76 46.64
C THR A 334 9.86 7.53 47.95
#